data_AF-A0A529UIZ2-F1
#
_entry.id   AF-A0A529UIZ2-F1
#
_cell.length_a   1.000
_cell.length_b   1.000
_cell.length_c   1.000
_cell.angle_alpha   90.00
_cell.angle_beta   90.00
_cell.angle_gamma   90.00
#
_symmetry.space_group_name_H-M   'P 1'
#
loop_
_entity.id
_entity.type
_entity.pdbx_description
1 polymer ?
#
loop_
_entity_poly.entity_id
_entity_poly.type
_entity_poly.pdbx_seq_one_letter_code
_entity_poly.pdbx_strand_id
1 'polypeptide(L)'
;MRRRGIFIPPRVPIFLGCEGESEQAYGQFLNSIVRESNLPFHIEVVNLNPGAGDPIARIKRAEQEVKRRSNRRAEFKFKTVLMDSDQIENDHRRRQQVEALAAGCDISVVWQRPCHEAFLLRHFEGYHNHRPATSALALTALLEVWPDYKKPMTSLQVSKKISMAGVRRVANNDAAFETLLRRIRLID
;
A
#
# COMPACT_ATOMS: atom_id res chain seq x y z
N MET A 1 -12.47 25.75 -37.90
CA MET A 1 -12.65 25.54 -36.44
C MET A 1 -11.49 24.73 -35.89
N ARG A 2 -10.60 25.33 -35.07
CA ARG A 2 -9.52 24.59 -34.39
C ARG A 2 -10.13 23.77 -33.27
N ARG A 3 -10.05 22.43 -33.35
CA ARG A 3 -10.29 21.55 -32.20
C ARG A 3 -9.29 21.95 -31.11
N ARG A 4 -9.73 22.66 -30.07
CA ARG A 4 -8.97 22.79 -28.83
C ARG A 4 -8.84 21.37 -28.27
N GLY A 5 -7.67 20.77 -28.39
CA GLY A 5 -7.39 19.48 -27.75
C GLY A 5 -7.72 19.60 -26.27
N ILE A 6 -8.42 18.59 -25.73
CA ILE A 6 -8.74 18.54 -24.31
C ILE A 6 -7.41 18.50 -23.55
N PHE A 7 -7.09 19.58 -22.84
CA PHE A 7 -5.92 19.63 -21.97
C PHE A 7 -6.26 18.89 -20.68
N ILE A 8 -5.76 17.67 -20.53
CA ILE A 8 -5.85 16.93 -19.27
C ILE A 8 -4.55 17.23 -18.51
N PRO A 9 -4.59 17.94 -17.37
CA PRO A 9 -3.38 18.20 -16.59
C PRO A 9 -2.75 16.88 -16.13
N PRO A 10 -1.42 16.76 -16.15
CA PRO A 10 -0.74 15.56 -15.69
C PRO A 10 -1.06 15.32 -14.21
N ARG A 11 -1.34 14.07 -13.85
CA ARG A 11 -1.60 13.67 -12.47
C ARG A 11 -0.31 13.73 -11.65
N VAL A 12 -0.44 14.14 -10.39
CA VAL A 12 0.64 14.22 -9.42
C VAL A 12 1.07 12.81 -9.01
N PRO A 13 2.33 12.43 -9.19
CA PRO A 13 2.80 11.07 -8.90
C PRO A 13 2.97 10.85 -7.39
N ILE A 14 2.49 9.70 -6.92
CA ILE A 14 2.63 9.18 -5.56
C ILE A 14 3.39 7.86 -5.64
N PHE A 15 4.45 7.69 -4.85
CA PHE A 15 5.19 6.43 -4.81
C PHE A 15 4.58 5.48 -3.78
N LEU A 16 4.28 4.25 -4.19
CA LEU A 16 3.87 3.17 -3.30
C LEU A 16 4.77 1.94 -3.51
N GLY A 17 5.68 1.72 -2.56
CA GLY A 17 6.51 0.53 -2.50
C GLY A 17 5.75 -0.66 -1.90
N CYS A 18 5.91 -1.82 -2.52
CA CYS A 18 5.23 -3.06 -2.17
C CYS A 18 6.24 -4.19 -2.02
N GLU A 19 6.01 -5.10 -1.08
CA GLU A 19 6.89 -6.26 -0.89
C GLU A 19 6.76 -7.28 -2.02
N GLY A 20 5.54 -7.63 -2.42
CA GLY A 20 5.30 -8.65 -3.43
C GLY A 20 4.13 -8.30 -4.34
N GLU A 21 3.77 -9.29 -5.17
CA GLU A 21 2.74 -9.12 -6.19
C GLU A 21 1.35 -8.89 -5.61
N SER A 22 1.06 -9.46 -4.43
CA SER A 22 -0.22 -9.27 -3.73
C SER A 22 -0.41 -7.81 -3.30
N GLU A 23 0.60 -7.21 -2.68
CA GLU A 23 0.59 -5.81 -2.27
C GLU A 23 0.55 -4.89 -3.49
N GLN A 24 1.24 -5.27 -4.58
CA GLN A 24 1.16 -4.52 -5.83
C GLN A 24 -0.26 -4.50 -6.38
N ALA A 25 -0.95 -5.65 -6.39
CA ALA A 25 -2.33 -5.72 -6.85
C ALA A 25 -3.26 -4.84 -6.00
N TYR A 26 -3.07 -4.82 -4.68
CA TYR A 26 -3.78 -3.93 -3.78
C TYR A 26 -3.47 -2.45 -4.07
N GLY A 27 -2.20 -2.08 -4.25
CA GLY A 27 -1.79 -0.73 -4.62
C GLY A 27 -2.39 -0.27 -5.96
N GLN A 28 -2.47 -1.18 -6.94
CA GLN A 28 -3.11 -0.89 -8.22
C GLN A 28 -4.63 -0.73 -8.07
N PHE A 29 -5.25 -1.48 -7.16
CA PHE A 29 -6.66 -1.29 -6.81
C PHE A 29 -6.89 0.11 -6.20
N LEU A 30 -6.05 0.59 -5.28
CA LEU A 30 -6.15 1.96 -4.77
C LEU A 30 -5.99 3.00 -5.89
N ASN A 31 -5.06 2.78 -6.83
CA ASN A 31 -4.86 3.66 -7.98
C ASN A 31 -6.12 3.72 -8.87
N SER A 32 -6.82 2.60 -9.05
CA SER A 32 -8.11 2.57 -9.76
C SER A 32 -9.15 3.43 -9.04
N ILE A 33 -9.28 3.32 -7.72
CA ILE A 33 -10.22 4.16 -6.94
C ILE A 33 -9.87 5.65 -7.09
N VAL A 34 -8.58 6.01 -7.02
CA VAL A 34 -8.12 7.40 -7.22
C VAL A 34 -8.54 7.91 -8.60
N ARG A 35 -8.39 7.08 -9.64
CA ARG A 35 -8.77 7.43 -11.02
C ARG A 35 -10.28 7.55 -11.19
N GLU A 36 -11.05 6.62 -10.65
CA GLU A 36 -12.51 6.60 -10.68
C GLU A 36 -13.11 7.79 -9.92
N SER A 37 -12.46 8.20 -8.83
CA SER A 37 -12.81 9.40 -8.05
C SER A 37 -12.35 10.71 -8.69
N ASN A 38 -11.78 10.66 -9.90
CA ASN A 38 -11.22 11.80 -10.63
C ASN A 38 -10.25 12.66 -9.81
N LEU A 39 -9.49 12.03 -8.91
CA LEU A 39 -8.51 12.71 -8.08
C LEU A 39 -7.26 13.06 -8.91
N PRO A 40 -6.54 14.14 -8.55
CA PRO A 40 -5.41 14.63 -9.34
C PRO A 40 -4.14 13.79 -9.14
N PHE A 41 -4.22 12.61 -8.53
CA PHE A 41 -3.08 11.78 -8.14
C PHE A 41 -2.94 10.54 -9.01
N HIS A 42 -1.72 10.07 -9.20
CA HIS A 42 -1.42 8.78 -9.79
C HIS A 42 -0.51 8.00 -8.85
N ILE A 43 -0.96 6.84 -8.40
CA ILE A 43 -0.14 5.96 -7.57
C ILE A 43 0.73 5.12 -8.49
N GLU A 44 2.03 5.36 -8.42
CA GLU A 44 3.05 4.52 -9.04
C GLU A 44 3.44 3.40 -8.07
N VAL A 45 2.92 2.21 -8.35
CA VAL A 45 3.11 1.00 -7.53
C VAL A 45 4.40 0.30 -7.96
N VAL A 46 5.29 0.04 -7.01
CA VAL A 46 6.64 -0.50 -7.27
C VAL A 46 6.89 -1.74 -6.42
N ASN A 47 7.19 -2.86 -7.07
CA ASN A 47 7.69 -4.05 -6.39
C ASN A 47 9.12 -3.77 -5.90
N LEU A 48 9.37 -4.02 -4.62
CA LEU A 48 10.70 -3.88 -4.02
C LEU A 48 11.50 -5.20 -4.04
N ASN A 49 10.87 -6.31 -4.47
CA ASN A 49 11.51 -7.61 -4.71
C ASN A 49 11.86 -7.84 -6.20
N PRO A 50 12.91 -8.64 -6.50
CA PRO A 50 13.83 -9.28 -5.56
C PRO A 50 14.88 -8.29 -5.00
N GLY A 51 15.47 -8.64 -3.84
CA GLY A 51 16.67 -7.96 -3.31
C GLY A 51 16.48 -7.18 -2.01
N ALA A 52 15.37 -7.35 -1.30
CA ALA A 52 15.11 -6.67 -0.03
C ALA A 52 14.56 -7.64 1.03
N GLY A 53 15.41 -8.58 1.47
CA GLY A 53 15.02 -9.65 2.40
C GLY A 53 14.70 -9.20 3.83
N ASP A 54 15.17 -8.02 4.24
CA ASP A 54 14.90 -7.42 5.55
C ASP A 54 14.28 -6.02 5.44
N PRO A 55 13.59 -5.51 6.48
CA PRO A 55 12.87 -4.23 6.43
C PRO A 55 13.76 -3.01 6.13
N ILE A 56 15.01 -3.00 6.60
CA ILE A 56 15.94 -1.90 6.32
C ILE A 56 16.35 -1.93 4.85
N ALA A 57 16.67 -3.11 4.31
CA ALA A 57 16.95 -3.26 2.89
C ALA A 57 15.77 -2.81 2.02
N ARG A 58 14.52 -3.07 2.43
CA ARG A 58 13.31 -2.59 1.73
C ARG A 58 13.23 -1.08 1.66
N ILE A 59 13.48 -0.36 2.76
CA ILE A 59 13.49 1.11 2.75
C ILE A 59 14.62 1.66 1.87
N LYS A 60 15.84 1.11 1.96
CA LYS A 60 16.95 1.51 1.07
C LYS A 60 16.60 1.28 -0.40
N ARG A 61 15.97 0.15 -0.71
CA ARG A 61 15.52 -0.17 -2.07
C ARG A 61 14.45 0.80 -2.55
N ALA A 62 13.49 1.16 -1.69
CA ALA A 62 12.48 2.16 -2.00
C ALA A 62 13.11 3.53 -2.31
N GLU A 63 14.07 3.98 -1.51
CA GLU A 63 14.81 5.23 -1.76
C GLU A 63 15.53 5.21 -3.13
N GLN A 64 16.21 4.11 -3.46
CA GLN A 64 16.86 3.95 -4.77
C GLN A 64 15.85 4.02 -5.91
N GLU A 65 14.71 3.34 -5.80
CA GLU A 65 13.68 3.33 -6.84
C GLU A 65 12.98 4.68 -7.00
N VAL A 66 12.82 5.45 -5.89
CA VAL A 66 12.35 6.84 -5.88
C VAL A 66 13.32 7.74 -6.63
N LYS A 67 14.62 7.70 -6.30
CA LYS A 67 15.66 8.50 -6.98
C LYS A 67 15.73 8.17 -8.48
N ARG A 68 15.75 6.88 -8.81
CA ARG A 68 15.81 6.41 -10.21
C ARG A 68 14.64 6.90 -11.06
N ARG A 69 13.43 6.96 -10.49
CA ARG A 69 12.21 7.41 -11.18
C ARG A 69 12.09 8.92 -11.24
N SER A 70 12.43 9.61 -10.16
CA SER A 70 12.41 11.08 -10.10
C SER A 70 13.40 11.68 -11.09
N ASN A 71 14.48 10.98 -11.44
CA ASN A 71 15.37 11.41 -12.52
C ASN A 71 14.74 11.36 -13.93
N ARG A 72 13.65 10.61 -14.11
CA ARG A 72 12.99 10.40 -15.42
C ARG A 72 11.62 11.09 -15.52
N ARG A 73 11.10 11.61 -14.40
CA ARG A 73 9.72 12.10 -14.24
C ARG A 73 9.67 13.22 -13.21
N ALA A 74 8.48 13.79 -12.99
CA ALA A 74 8.25 14.70 -11.87
C ALA A 74 8.54 14.02 -10.52
N GLU A 75 8.96 14.81 -9.53
CA GLU A 75 9.18 14.35 -8.17
C GLU A 75 7.89 13.80 -7.54
N PHE A 76 8.02 12.72 -6.76
CA PHE A 76 6.90 12.15 -6.03
C PHE A 76 6.46 13.07 -4.90
N LYS A 77 5.17 13.42 -4.90
CA LYS A 77 4.61 14.28 -3.84
C LYS A 77 4.56 13.59 -2.48
N PHE A 78 4.25 12.30 -2.48
CA PHE A 78 4.27 11.47 -1.28
C PHE A 78 4.91 10.12 -1.60
N LYS A 79 5.59 9.54 -0.61
CA LYS A 79 6.25 8.23 -0.73
C LYS A 79 5.80 7.36 0.43
N THR A 80 5.34 6.16 0.13
CA THR A 80 4.87 5.21 1.15
C THR A 80 5.31 3.81 0.80
N VAL A 81 5.58 2.99 1.81
CA VAL A 81 5.88 1.57 1.66
C VAL A 81 4.88 0.77 2.48
N LEU A 82 4.26 -0.24 1.86
CA LEU A 82 3.52 -1.29 2.56
C LEU A 82 4.54 -2.35 2.99
N MET A 83 4.53 -2.71 4.27
CA MET A 83 5.53 -3.62 4.83
C MET A 83 4.92 -4.55 5.87
N ASP A 84 5.20 -5.85 5.75
CA ASP A 84 4.80 -6.85 6.73
C ASP A 84 5.60 -6.66 8.03
N SER A 85 4.97 -6.90 9.17
CA SER A 85 5.61 -6.73 10.47
C SER A 85 6.19 -8.02 11.05
N ASP A 86 5.90 -9.17 10.45
CA ASP A 86 6.28 -10.51 10.95
C ASP A 86 7.79 -10.63 11.28
N GLN A 87 8.67 -10.04 10.47
CA GLN A 87 10.11 -10.08 10.67
C GLN A 87 10.60 -9.26 11.89
N ILE A 88 9.80 -8.32 12.40
CA ILE A 88 10.23 -7.35 13.43
C ILE A 88 9.19 -7.12 14.54
N GLU A 89 8.15 -7.95 14.63
CA GLU A 89 7.02 -7.72 15.53
C GLU A 89 7.47 -7.59 16.99
N ASN A 90 8.47 -8.38 17.39
CA ASN A 90 9.06 -8.39 18.73
C ASN A 90 10.39 -7.65 18.84
N ASP A 91 10.87 -7.01 17.76
CA ASP A 91 12.12 -6.25 17.75
C ASP A 91 11.85 -4.74 17.62
N HIS A 92 11.47 -4.14 18.75
CA HIS A 92 11.19 -2.70 18.84
C HIS A 92 12.36 -1.83 18.38
N ARG A 93 13.60 -2.26 18.65
CA ARG A 93 14.80 -1.52 18.25
C ARG A 93 14.95 -1.54 16.74
N ARG A 94 14.79 -2.69 16.10
CA ARG A 94 14.83 -2.82 14.65
C ARG A 94 13.71 -2.04 13.99
N ARG A 95 12.50 -2.06 14.56
CA ARG A 95 11.38 -1.23 14.08
C ARG A 95 11.73 0.25 14.10
N GLN A 96 12.24 0.77 15.22
CA GLN A 96 12.66 2.17 15.32
C GLN A 96 13.75 2.53 14.31
N GLN A 97 14.70 1.63 14.04
CA GLN A 97 15.72 1.84 13.01
C GLN A 97 15.12 1.95 11.61
N VAL A 98 14.14 1.10 11.28
CA VAL A 98 13.44 1.15 9.98
C VAL A 98 12.66 2.45 9.85
N GLU A 99 11.91 2.83 10.88
CA GLU A 99 11.10 4.05 10.90
C GLU A 99 11.98 5.31 10.84
N ALA A 100 13.10 5.35 11.55
CA ALA A 100 14.07 6.44 11.48
C ALA A 100 14.72 6.57 10.09
N LEU A 101 15.09 5.44 9.48
CA LEU A 101 15.62 5.43 8.11
C LEU A 101 14.56 5.92 7.12
N ALA A 102 13.32 5.43 7.24
CA ALA A 102 12.22 5.82 6.37
C ALA A 102 11.93 7.33 6.48
N ALA A 103 11.90 7.87 7.70
CA ALA A 103 11.75 9.30 7.95
C ALA A 103 12.90 10.13 7.32
N GLY A 104 14.15 9.66 7.43
CA GLY A 104 15.30 10.29 6.79
C GLY A 104 15.22 10.32 5.25
N CYS A 105 14.45 9.42 4.64
CA CYS A 105 14.18 9.36 3.21
C CYS A 105 12.85 10.02 2.79
N ASP A 106 12.11 10.62 3.74
CA ASP A 106 10.74 11.13 3.53
C ASP A 106 9.77 10.03 3.01
N ILE A 107 9.91 8.82 3.56
CA ILE A 107 9.08 7.66 3.26
C ILE A 107 8.24 7.32 4.50
N SER A 108 6.91 7.25 4.32
CA SER A 108 6.01 6.72 5.35
C SER A 108 5.90 5.20 5.26
N VAL A 109 5.78 4.50 6.39
CA VAL A 109 5.61 3.04 6.42
C VAL A 109 4.22 2.69 6.92
N VAL A 110 3.49 1.88 6.15
CA VAL A 110 2.23 1.26 6.57
C VAL A 110 2.54 -0.18 6.95
N TRP A 111 2.57 -0.44 8.25
CA TRP A 111 2.85 -1.76 8.79
C TRP A 111 1.63 -2.68 8.72
N GLN A 112 1.76 -3.80 8.01
CA GLN A 112 0.74 -4.83 7.88
C GLN A 112 1.00 -5.90 8.94
N ARG A 113 0.10 -6.01 9.93
CA ARG A 113 0.29 -6.91 11.08
C ARG A 113 -0.61 -8.15 11.02
N PRO A 114 -0.05 -9.38 11.11
CA PRO A 114 1.38 -9.70 10.94
C PRO A 114 1.84 -9.60 9.48
N CYS A 115 0.91 -9.76 8.53
CA CYS A 115 1.20 -9.79 7.09
C CYS A 115 0.08 -9.16 6.24
N HIS A 116 0.27 -9.15 4.93
CA HIS A 116 -0.70 -8.66 3.96
C HIS A 116 -2.10 -9.28 4.07
N GLU A 117 -2.22 -10.60 4.32
CA GLU A 117 -3.53 -11.26 4.42
C GLU A 117 -4.33 -10.75 5.61
N ALA A 118 -3.67 -10.50 6.73
CA ALA A 118 -4.30 -9.90 7.89
C ALA A 118 -4.76 -8.47 7.60
N PHE A 119 -3.97 -7.73 6.80
CA PHE A 119 -4.37 -6.41 6.33
C PHE A 119 -5.59 -6.48 5.38
N LEU A 120 -5.64 -7.44 4.45
CA LEU A 120 -6.80 -7.67 3.59
C LEU A 120 -8.05 -8.06 4.40
N LEU A 121 -7.91 -8.96 5.38
CA LEU A 121 -9.00 -9.44 6.25
C LEU A 121 -9.76 -8.28 6.90
N ARG A 122 -9.03 -7.26 7.37
CA ARG A 122 -9.63 -6.09 8.03
C ARG A 122 -10.53 -5.23 7.12
N HIS A 123 -10.50 -5.44 5.80
CA HIS A 123 -11.41 -4.77 4.88
C HIS A 123 -12.82 -5.37 4.91
N PHE A 124 -13.01 -6.59 5.41
CA PHE A 124 -14.31 -7.24 5.47
C PHE A 124 -15.13 -6.76 6.68
N GLU A 125 -16.45 -6.68 6.51
CA GLU A 125 -17.38 -6.28 7.56
C GLU A 125 -17.36 -7.30 8.71
N GLY A 126 -17.32 -6.83 9.96
CA GLY A 126 -17.11 -7.70 11.14
C GLY A 126 -15.64 -8.04 11.42
N TYR A 127 -14.73 -7.85 10.46
CA TYR A 127 -13.32 -8.28 10.58
C TYR A 127 -12.31 -7.16 10.84
N HIS A 128 -12.74 -5.91 10.91
CA HIS A 128 -11.87 -4.72 11.06
C HIS A 128 -10.92 -4.73 12.28
N ASN A 129 -11.32 -5.39 13.37
CA ASN A 129 -10.52 -5.55 14.59
C ASN A 129 -9.80 -6.90 14.70
N HIS A 130 -9.94 -7.79 13.69
CA HIS A 130 -9.25 -9.08 13.73
C HIS A 130 -7.74 -8.87 13.63
N ARG A 131 -7.01 -9.49 14.56
CA ARG A 131 -5.54 -9.47 14.64
C ARG A 131 -5.02 -10.90 14.81
N PRO A 132 -5.03 -11.70 13.74
CA PRO A 132 -4.47 -13.04 13.77
C PRO A 132 -3.00 -12.99 14.23
N ALA A 133 -2.58 -13.90 15.10
CA ALA A 133 -1.23 -13.86 15.68
C ALA A 133 -0.12 -14.27 14.69
N THR A 134 -0.46 -14.95 13.59
CA THR A 134 0.52 -15.45 12.61
C THR A 134 -0.02 -15.30 11.20
N SER A 135 0.87 -15.30 10.20
CA SER A 135 0.50 -15.26 8.78
C SER A 135 -0.35 -16.46 8.36
N ALA A 136 -0.12 -17.63 8.97
CA ALA A 136 -0.93 -18.83 8.72
C ALA A 136 -2.37 -18.66 9.23
N LEU A 137 -2.55 -18.15 10.45
CA LEU A 137 -3.89 -17.86 11.00
C LEU A 137 -4.59 -16.74 10.21
N ALA A 138 -3.83 -15.75 9.74
CA ALA A 138 -4.36 -14.70 8.89
C ALA A 138 -4.90 -15.24 7.57
N LEU A 139 -4.17 -16.16 6.93
CA LEU A 139 -4.63 -16.81 5.71
C LEU A 139 -5.88 -17.66 5.96
N THR A 140 -5.93 -18.45 7.03
CA THR A 140 -7.11 -19.25 7.38
C THR A 140 -8.34 -18.36 7.55
N ALA A 141 -8.26 -17.31 8.37
CA ALA A 141 -9.36 -16.38 8.60
C ALA A 141 -9.77 -15.63 7.33
N LEU A 142 -8.80 -15.28 6.46
CA LEU A 142 -9.10 -14.66 5.16
C LEU A 142 -9.88 -15.62 4.25
N LEU A 143 -9.54 -16.91 4.23
CA LEU A 143 -10.22 -17.90 3.41
C LEU A 143 -11.66 -18.18 3.88
N GLU A 144 -11.99 -17.94 5.15
CA GLU A 144 -13.37 -18.03 5.64
C GLU A 144 -14.28 -16.98 5.00
N VAL A 145 -13.78 -15.75 4.81
CA VAL A 145 -14.54 -14.64 4.22
C VAL A 145 -14.32 -14.47 2.71
N TRP A 146 -13.23 -15.01 2.21
CA TRP A 146 -12.83 -14.97 0.82
C TRP A 146 -12.30 -16.35 0.37
N PRO A 147 -13.18 -17.35 0.20
CA PRO A 147 -12.77 -18.73 -0.12
C PRO A 147 -11.92 -18.87 -1.39
N ASP A 148 -12.17 -18.04 -2.40
CA ASP A 148 -11.46 -18.08 -3.69
C ASP A 148 -10.15 -17.26 -3.68
N TYR A 149 -9.68 -16.80 -2.52
CA TYR A 149 -8.43 -16.04 -2.42
C TYR A 149 -7.22 -16.92 -2.80
N LYS A 150 -6.36 -16.41 -3.69
CA LYS A 150 -5.12 -17.08 -4.11
C LYS A 150 -4.01 -16.07 -4.37
N LYS A 151 -2.77 -16.41 -4.04
CA LYS A 151 -1.61 -15.57 -4.35
C LYS A 151 -1.00 -15.96 -5.71
N PRO A 152 -0.62 -15.01 -6.58
CA PRO A 152 -0.98 -13.58 -6.54
C PRO A 152 -2.43 -13.35 -7.02
N MET A 153 -3.06 -12.28 -6.52
CA MET A 153 -4.31 -11.75 -7.08
C MET A 153 -4.01 -10.61 -8.06
N THR A 154 -4.91 -10.36 -9.01
CA THR A 154 -4.91 -9.14 -9.82
C THR A 154 -5.69 -8.02 -9.12
N SER A 155 -5.40 -6.76 -9.46
CA SER A 155 -6.17 -5.60 -8.97
C SER A 155 -7.68 -5.73 -9.23
N LEU A 156 -8.08 -6.31 -10.37
CA LEU A 156 -9.48 -6.58 -10.68
C LEU A 156 -10.12 -7.63 -9.76
N GLN A 157 -9.36 -8.66 -9.37
CA GLN A 157 -9.87 -9.64 -8.40
C GLN A 157 -9.98 -9.02 -7.00
N VAL A 158 -9.04 -8.13 -6.63
CA VAL A 158 -9.11 -7.36 -5.38
C VAL A 158 -10.34 -6.45 -5.37
N SER A 159 -10.58 -5.69 -6.44
CA SER A 159 -11.71 -4.74 -6.50
C SER A 159 -13.09 -5.42 -6.47
N LYS A 160 -13.19 -6.69 -6.88
CA LYS A 160 -14.42 -7.48 -6.77
C LYS A 160 -14.81 -7.84 -5.34
N LYS A 161 -13.85 -7.79 -4.40
CA LYS A 161 -14.04 -8.27 -3.02
C LYS A 161 -13.83 -7.17 -1.99
N ILE A 162 -12.95 -6.21 -2.27
CA ILE A 162 -12.69 -5.06 -1.42
C ILE A 162 -13.29 -3.82 -2.06
N SER A 163 -14.14 -3.13 -1.31
CA SER A 163 -14.76 -1.87 -1.70
C SER A 163 -14.11 -0.68 -0.99
N MET A 164 -14.45 0.54 -1.41
CA MET A 164 -14.03 1.76 -0.72
C MET A 164 -14.49 1.80 0.75
N ALA A 165 -15.64 1.21 1.07
CA ALA A 165 -16.08 1.07 2.46
C ALA A 165 -15.12 0.18 3.27
N GLY A 166 -14.59 -0.89 2.67
CA GLY A 166 -13.54 -1.71 3.27
C GLY A 166 -12.24 -0.93 3.50
N VAL A 167 -11.85 -0.11 2.53
CA VAL A 167 -10.68 0.76 2.63
C VAL A 167 -10.84 1.76 3.80
N ARG A 168 -12.01 2.41 3.93
CA ARG A 168 -12.33 3.30 5.05
C ARG A 168 -12.31 2.58 6.41
N ARG A 169 -12.82 1.35 6.48
CA ARG A 169 -12.78 0.54 7.71
C ARG A 169 -11.35 0.33 8.22
N VAL A 170 -10.43 0.02 7.33
CA VAL A 170 -9.02 -0.19 7.71
C VAL A 170 -8.38 1.12 8.15
N ALA A 171 -8.61 2.21 7.40
CA ALA A 171 -8.08 3.53 7.74
C ALA A 171 -8.51 4.00 9.14
N ASN A 172 -9.77 3.80 9.53
CA ASN A 172 -10.26 4.16 10.87
C ASN A 172 -9.53 3.46 12.03
N ASN A 173 -8.76 2.40 11.75
CA ASN A 173 -8.07 1.60 12.75
C ASN A 173 -6.55 1.49 12.48
N ASP A 174 -6.03 2.24 11.50
CA ASP A 174 -4.62 2.22 11.09
C ASP A 174 -4.16 3.62 10.71
N ALA A 175 -3.52 4.32 11.65
CA ALA A 175 -3.15 5.73 11.49
C ALA A 175 -2.21 5.98 10.30
N ALA A 176 -1.31 5.03 9.99
CA ALA A 176 -0.39 5.17 8.86
C ALA A 176 -1.14 5.04 7.53
N PHE A 177 -2.04 4.07 7.44
CA PHE A 177 -2.89 3.91 6.27
C PHE A 177 -3.89 5.07 6.11
N GLU A 178 -4.50 5.53 7.20
CA GLU A 178 -5.34 6.72 7.23
C GLU A 178 -4.61 7.95 6.70
N THR A 179 -3.38 8.18 7.19
CA THR A 179 -2.55 9.30 6.75
C THR A 179 -2.27 9.23 5.25
N LEU A 180 -1.96 8.04 4.72
CA LEU A 180 -1.81 7.83 3.27
C LEU A 180 -3.08 8.25 2.53
N LEU A 181 -4.24 7.72 2.92
CA LEU A 181 -5.50 7.98 2.23
C LEU A 181 -5.93 9.44 2.29
N ARG A 182 -5.76 10.12 3.43
CA ARG A 182 -6.02 11.56 3.58
C ARG A 182 -5.10 12.39 2.68
N ARG A 183 -3.80 12.07 2.64
CA ARG A 183 -2.82 12.77 1.78
C ARG A 183 -3.19 12.70 0.31
N ILE A 184 -3.71 11.55 -0.15
CA ILE A 184 -4.19 11.37 -1.53
C ILE A 184 -5.68 11.69 -1.71
N ARG A 185 -6.35 12.25 -0.69
CA ARG A 185 -7.75 12.69 -0.71
C ARG A 185 -8.76 11.60 -1.07
N LEU A 186 -8.45 10.35 -0.73
CA LEU A 186 -9.40 9.24 -0.83
C LEU A 186 -10.41 9.23 0.32
N ILE A 187 -10.02 9.79 1.46
CA ILE A 187 -10.87 10.03 2.61
C ILE A 187 -10.66 11.47 3.07
N ASP A 188 -11.67 12.02 3.73
CA ASP A 188 -11.67 13.36 4.32
C ASP A 188 -10.87 13.39 5.60
#